data_AF-A0A6M4P646-F1
#
_entry.id   AF-A0A6M4P646-F1
#
_cell.length_a   1.000
_cell.length_b   1.000
_cell.length_c   1.000
_cell.angle_alpha   90.00
_cell.angle_beta   90.00
_cell.angle_gamma   90.00
#
_symmetry.space_group_name_H-M   'P 1'
#
loop_
_entity.id
_entity.type
_entity.pdbx_description
1 polymer ?
#
loop_
_entity_poly.entity_id
_entity_poly.type
_entity_poly.pdbx_seq_one_letter_code
_entity_poly.pdbx_strand_id
1 'polypeptide(L)' 'MSNKKDKLFTAKVEENLLEAFKHACSNQDTTASQAVRAFMRDYAKKHGQADLFAPEKSKK' A
#
# COMPACT_ATOMS: atom_id res chain seq x y z
N MET A 1 19.00 -4.88 11.73
CA MET A 1 17.67 -4.26 11.84
C MET A 1 17.48 -3.37 10.61
N SER A 2 16.55 -3.74 9.72
CA SER A 2 16.42 -3.08 8.40
C SER A 2 15.75 -1.71 8.57
N ASN A 3 16.46 -0.64 8.19
CA ASN A 3 16.04 0.75 8.31
C ASN A 3 14.98 1.06 7.22
N LYS A 4 13.75 0.58 7.40
CA LYS A 4 12.64 0.94 6.53
C LYS A 4 12.19 2.35 6.89
N LYS A 5 12.35 3.29 5.95
CA LYS A 5 11.81 4.65 6.06
C LYS A 5 10.29 4.58 5.88
N ASP A 6 9.57 4.21 6.94
CA ASP A 6 8.12 4.25 6.95
C ASP A 6 7.64 5.69 6.78
N LYS A 7 6.69 5.91 5.88
CA LYS A 7 6.01 7.19 5.68
C LYS A 7 4.51 7.01 5.86
N LEU A 8 3.86 8.05 6.39
CA LEU A 8 2.41 8.09 6.50
C LEU A 8 1.79 8.38 5.13
N PHE A 9 0.72 7.65 4.81
CA PHE A 9 -0.08 7.85 3.61
C PHE A 9 -1.46 8.38 4.04
N THR A 10 -1.72 9.65 3.75
CA THR A 10 -3.01 10.30 4.04
C THR A 10 -3.78 10.45 2.73
N ALA A 11 -4.96 9.85 2.65
CA ALA A 11 -5.84 9.96 1.49
C ALA A 11 -7.22 10.44 1.94
N LYS A 12 -7.79 11.38 1.18
CA LYS A 12 -9.20 11.76 1.32
C LYS A 12 -10.04 10.74 0.55
N VAL A 13 -10.99 10.14 1.22
CA VAL A 13 -11.94 9.17 0.66
C VAL A 13 -13.34 9.55 1.14
N GLU A 14 -14.35 9.12 0.40
CA GLU A 14 -15.74 9.29 0.84
C GLU A 14 -16.01 8.50 2.12
N GLU A 15 -16.85 9.05 2.99
CA GLU A 15 -17.19 8.49 4.29
C GLU A 15 -17.81 7.09 4.16
N ASN A 16 -18.84 6.96 3.34
CA ASN A 16 -19.53 5.69 3.09
C ASN A 16 -18.57 4.59 2.57
N LEU A 17 -17.61 4.98 1.72
CA LEU A 17 -16.62 4.05 1.18
C LEU A 17 -15.67 3.58 2.29
N LEU A 18 -15.24 4.50 3.17
CA LEU A 18 -14.36 4.17 4.28
C LEU A 18 -15.04 3.24 5.29
N GLU A 19 -16.32 3.49 5.61
CA GLU A 19 -17.10 2.63 6.49
C GLU A 19 -17.29 1.24 5.91
N ALA A 20 -17.70 1.13 4.64
CA ALA A 20 -17.83 -0.13 3.95
C ALA A 20 -16.49 -0.89 3.91
N PHE A 21 -15.38 -0.19 3.65
CA PHE A 21 -14.05 -0.77 3.64
C PHE A 21 -13.64 -1.30 5.02
N LYS A 22 -13.88 -0.53 6.09
CA LYS A 22 -13.60 -0.97 7.46
C LYS A 22 -14.41 -2.20 7.83
N HIS A 23 -15.70 -2.23 7.50
CA HIS A 23 -16.56 -3.38 7.76
C HIS A 23 -16.09 -4.63 7.00
N ALA A 24 -15.70 -4.49 5.74
CA ALA A 24 -15.15 -5.58 4.95
C ALA A 24 -13.81 -6.11 5.50
N CYS A 25 -12.98 -5.22 6.06
CA CYS A 25 -11.73 -5.58 6.73
C CYS A 25 -11.99 -6.35 8.04
N SER A 26 -12.95 -5.90 8.85
CA SER A 26 -13.38 -6.59 10.07
C SER A 26 -13.89 -8.01 9.80
N ASN A 27 -14.63 -8.21 8.71
CA ASN A 27 -15.12 -9.55 8.32
C ASN A 27 -14.00 -10.50 7.86
N GLN A 28 -12.82 -9.98 7.53
CA GLN A 28 -11.67 -10.75 7.05
C GLN A 28 -10.53 -10.81 8.09
N ASP A 29 -10.83 -10.49 9.37
CA ASP A 29 -9.86 -10.44 10.47
C ASP A 29 -8.59 -9.64 10.13
N THR A 30 -8.71 -8.62 9.29
CA THR A 30 -7.59 -7.83 8.79
C THR A 30 -7.81 -6.35 9.12
N THR A 31 -6.74 -5.62 9.43
CA THR A 31 -6.85 -4.17 9.64
C THR A 31 -6.89 -3.42 8.31
N ALA A 32 -7.62 -2.30 8.27
CA ALA A 32 -7.67 -1.42 7.09
C ALA A 32 -6.27 -1.07 6.55
N SER A 33 -5.32 -0.80 7.44
CA SER A 33 -3.92 -0.51 7.08
C SER A 33 -3.20 -1.70 6.43
N GLN A 34 -3.45 -2.93 6.89
CA GLN A 34 -2.88 -4.14 6.28
C GLN A 34 -3.49 -4.39 4.89
N ALA A 35 -4.81 -4.25 4.76
CA ALA A 35 -5.53 -4.40 3.50
C ALA A 35 -5.05 -3.39 2.45
N VAL A 36 -4.94 -2.10 2.81
CA VAL A 36 -4.39 -1.06 1.91
C VAL A 36 -2.96 -1.41 1.48
N ARG A 37 -2.09 -1.82 2.40
CA ARG A 37 -0.72 -2.21 2.05
C ARG A 37 -0.68 -3.43 1.12
N ALA A 38 -1.56 -4.41 1.32
CA ALA A 38 -1.67 -5.56 0.44
C ALA A 38 -2.14 -5.15 -0.96
N PHE A 39 -3.14 -4.29 -1.03
CA PHE A 39 -3.68 -3.76 -2.27
C PHE A 39 -2.64 -2.92 -3.02
N MET A 40 -1.89 -2.06 -2.32
CA MET A 40 -0.79 -1.28 -2.93
C MET A 40 0.29 -2.18 -3.53
N ARG A 41 0.66 -3.28 -2.85
CA ARG A 41 1.63 -4.24 -3.38
C ARG A 41 1.10 -4.97 -4.61
N ASP A 42 -0.16 -5.39 -4.57
CA ASP A 42 -0.80 -6.09 -5.68
C ASP A 42 -0.98 -5.19 -6.89
N TYR A 43 -1.43 -3.95 -6.67
CA TYR A 43 -1.54 -2.91 -7.69
C TYR A 43 -0.19 -2.60 -8.33
N ALA A 44 0.86 -2.43 -7.52
CA ALA A 44 2.22 -2.23 -8.03
C ALA A 44 2.76 -3.46 -8.78
N LYS A 45 2.39 -4.69 -8.41
CA LYS A 45 2.77 -5.89 -9.17
C LYS A 45 2.05 -5.97 -10.51
N LYS A 46 0.76 -5.62 -10.55
CA LYS A 46 -0.09 -5.72 -11.74
C LYS A 46 0.17 -4.62 -12.75
N HIS A 47 0.44 -3.40 -12.28
CA HIS A 47 0.62 -2.22 -13.13
C HIS A 47 2.07 -1.72 -13.18
N GLY A 48 2.95 -2.21 -12.31
CA GLY A 48 4.35 -1.82 -12.25
C GLY A 48 5.25 -2.54 -13.24
N GLN A 49 4.76 -2.82 -14.46
CA GLN A 49 5.66 -3.14 -15.57
C GLN A 49 6.24 -1.83 -16.12
N ALA A 50 7.16 -1.21 -15.34
CA ALA A 50 8.22 -0.29 -15.80
C ALA A 50 8.99 0.24 -14.57
N ASP A 51 10.10 -0.42 -14.23
CA ASP A 51 11.37 0.28 -13.97
C ASP A 51 11.49 1.35 -12.86
N LEU A 52 10.81 1.21 -11.71
CA LEU A 52 11.06 2.10 -10.55
C LEU A 52 11.81 1.44 -9.37
N PHE A 53 12.13 0.15 -9.50
CA PHE A 53 12.98 -0.58 -8.54
C PHE A 53 14.28 -1.07 -9.18
N ALA A 54 14.70 -0.53 -10.33
CA ALA A 54 16.10 -0.61 -10.70
C ALA A 54 16.89 0.15 -9.62
N PRO A 55 17.73 -0.52 -8.80
CA PRO A 55 18.67 0.22 -7.97
C PRO A 55 19.53 1.01 -8.95
N GLU A 56 19.54 2.34 -8.84
CA GLU A 56 20.48 3.20 -9.54
C GLU A 56 21.89 2.80 -9.09
N LYS A 57 22.45 1.77 -9.75
CA LYS A 57 23.82 1.35 -9.53
C LYS A 57 24.68 2.46 -10.10
N SER A 58 25.35 3.15 -9.18
CA SER A 58 26.74 3.57 -9.34
C SER A 58 27.03 4.49 -10.53
N LYS A 59 27.13 5.79 -10.29
CA LYS A 59 28.11 6.60 -11.02
C LYS A 59 29.24 7.02 -10.09
N LYS A 60 30.38 6.44 -10.42
CA LYS A 60 31.75 6.63 -9.95
C LYS A 60 32.26 8.02 -10.36
#